data_AF-A0A6A6D526-F1
#
_entry.id   AF-A0A6A6D526-F1
#
_cell.length_a   1.000
_cell.length_b   1.000
_cell.length_c   1.000
_cell.angle_alpha   90.00
_cell.angle_beta   90.00
_cell.angle_gamma   90.00
#
_symmetry.space_group_name_H-M   'P 1'
#
loop_
_entity.id
_entity.type
_entity.pdbx_description
1 polymer ?
#
loop_
_entity_poly.entity_id
_entity_poly.type
_entity_poly.pdbx_seq_one_letter_code
_entity_poly.pdbx_strand_id
1 'polypeptide(L)'
;MGRQDCARDCRVVYIIEDNASPHTKAKRFSGKARQMYNGRVQVVDWPPLSPDLNRIERCWGHLKDRFQTLRAESHDGQPSRATIVDETTLSWRQLPQRIIMLSARDSRRSFSNA
;
A
#
# COMPACT_ATOMS: atom_id res chain seq x y z
N MET A 1 2.10 29.46 -33.83
CA MET A 1 1.10 29.19 -32.77
C MET A 1 1.46 27.84 -32.16
N GLY A 2 2.24 27.85 -31.09
CA GLY A 2 2.89 26.65 -30.54
C GLY A 2 1.91 25.77 -29.75
N ARG A 3 1.86 24.48 -30.07
CA ARG A 3 1.35 23.45 -29.14
C ARG A 3 2.50 23.08 -28.22
N GLN A 4 2.60 23.76 -27.09
CA GLN A 4 3.46 23.32 -25.99
C GLN A 4 2.70 22.31 -25.13
N ASP A 5 3.22 21.09 -25.16
CA ASP A 5 3.42 20.20 -24.00
C ASP A 5 2.22 19.92 -23.08
N CYS A 6 1.52 18.83 -23.38
CA CYS A 6 0.82 18.05 -22.35
C CYS A 6 1.03 16.54 -22.55
N ALA A 7 2.27 16.13 -22.82
CA ALA A 7 2.71 14.73 -22.72
C ALA A 7 3.13 14.38 -21.28
N ARG A 8 2.42 14.89 -20.27
CA ARG A 8 2.59 14.44 -18.88
C ARG A 8 1.97 13.05 -18.74
N ASP A 9 2.74 12.06 -19.16
CA ASP A 9 2.82 10.72 -18.60
C ASP A 9 1.46 10.05 -18.31
N CYS A 10 0.88 9.42 -19.34
CA CYS A 10 -0.33 8.60 -19.22
C CYS A 10 -0.03 7.29 -18.47
N ARG A 11 0.18 7.37 -17.15
CA ARG A 11 0.43 6.19 -16.32
C ARG A 11 -0.87 5.52 -15.91
N VAL A 12 -0.91 4.20 -16.05
CA VAL A 12 -1.94 3.36 -15.44
C VAL A 12 -1.55 3.13 -13.98
N VAL A 13 -2.51 3.31 -13.08
CA VAL A 13 -2.38 3.04 -11.65
C VAL A 13 -3.04 1.70 -11.35
N TYR A 14 -2.27 0.80 -10.73
CA TYR A 14 -2.75 -0.49 -10.25
C TYR A 14 -2.99 -0.40 -8.74
N ILE A 15 -4.21 -0.72 -8.32
CA ILE A 15 -4.59 -0.89 -6.92
C ILE A 15 -4.39 -2.37 -6.58
N ILE A 16 -3.58 -2.63 -5.56
CA ILE A 16 -3.33 -3.96 -5.01
C ILE A 16 -3.94 -4.00 -3.61
N GLU A 17 -4.94 -4.85 -3.44
CA GLU A 17 -5.64 -5.07 -2.19
C GLU A 17 -6.08 -6.54 -2.10
N ASP A 18 -6.10 -7.10 -0.89
CA ASP A 18 -6.57 -8.46 -0.66
C ASP A 18 -8.09 -8.60 -0.88
N ASN A 19 -8.61 -9.82 -0.71
CA ASN A 19 -10.02 -10.11 -0.92
C ASN A 19 -10.89 -9.92 0.34
N ALA A 20 -10.50 -9.07 1.28
CA ALA A 20 -11.33 -8.76 2.43
C ALA A 20 -12.75 -8.31 1.99
N SER A 21 -13.78 -8.65 2.77
CA SER A 21 -15.19 -8.36 2.40
C SER A 21 -15.44 -6.87 2.05
N PRO A 22 -14.87 -5.88 2.77
CA PRO A 22 -14.96 -4.47 2.38
C PRO A 22 -14.35 -4.18 1.00
N HIS A 23 -13.18 -4.74 0.68
CA HIS A 23 -12.52 -4.56 -0.61
C HIS A 23 -13.33 -5.20 -1.73
N THR A 24 -13.85 -6.41 -1.54
CA THR A 24 -14.70 -7.09 -2.54
C THR A 24 -15.96 -6.29 -2.85
N LYS A 25 -16.60 -5.70 -1.83
CA LYS A 25 -17.76 -4.80 -2.02
C LYS A 25 -17.33 -3.54 -2.76
N ALA A 26 -16.27 -2.87 -2.29
CA ALA A 26 -15.75 -1.66 -2.93
C ALA A 26 -15.43 -1.92 -4.41
N LYS A 27 -14.82 -3.07 -4.75
CA LYS A 27 -14.50 -3.43 -6.13
C LYS A 27 -15.74 -3.43 -7.04
N ARG A 28 -16.87 -3.95 -6.52
CA ARG A 28 -18.16 -4.00 -7.23
C ARG A 28 -18.80 -2.62 -7.35
N PHE A 29 -18.78 -1.81 -6.29
CA PHE A 29 -19.45 -0.49 -6.27
C PHE A 29 -18.67 0.61 -6.99
N SER A 30 -17.35 0.50 -7.06
CA SER A 30 -16.47 1.55 -7.62
C SER A 30 -16.20 1.42 -9.12
N GLY A 31 -16.79 0.43 -9.83
CA GLY A 31 -16.61 0.30 -11.29
C GLY A 31 -16.91 1.59 -12.06
N LYS A 32 -18.01 2.28 -11.73
CA LYS A 32 -18.37 3.59 -12.31
C LYS A 32 -17.42 4.71 -11.90
N ALA A 33 -17.03 4.77 -10.62
CA ALA A 33 -16.06 5.73 -10.12
C ALA A 33 -14.66 5.51 -10.73
N ARG A 34 -14.34 4.30 -11.20
CA ARG A 34 -13.07 4.02 -11.89
C ARG A 34 -13.11 4.32 -13.38
N GLN A 35 -14.28 4.22 -14.01
CA GLN A 35 -14.49 4.64 -15.39
C GLN A 35 -14.21 6.13 -15.61
N MET A 36 -14.40 6.99 -14.59
CA MET A 36 -14.05 8.42 -14.67
C MET A 36 -12.56 8.66 -14.98
N TYR A 37 -11.70 7.66 -14.74
CA TYR A 37 -10.28 7.71 -15.06
C TYR A 37 -9.95 7.08 -16.42
N ASN A 38 -10.92 6.91 -17.31
CA ASN A 38 -10.76 6.32 -18.64
C ASN A 38 -10.07 4.94 -18.60
N GLY A 39 -10.40 4.12 -17.59
CA GLY A 39 -9.80 2.79 -17.40
C GLY A 39 -8.34 2.79 -16.92
N ARG A 40 -7.78 3.96 -16.56
CA ARG A 40 -6.40 4.09 -16.09
C ARG A 40 -6.19 3.72 -14.63
N VAL A 41 -7.26 3.48 -13.88
CA VAL A 41 -7.18 2.91 -12.53
C VAL A 41 -7.71 1.48 -12.60
N GLN A 42 -6.80 0.52 -12.42
CA GLN A 42 -7.10 -0.90 -12.50
C GLN A 42 -6.90 -1.55 -11.14
N VAL A 43 -7.70 -2.55 -10.81
CA VAL A 43 -7.54 -3.35 -9.59
C VAL A 43 -6.97 -4.69 -9.99
N VAL A 44 -5.94 -5.13 -9.27
CA VAL A 44 -5.35 -6.45 -9.48
C VAL A 44 -6.24 -7.51 -8.85
N ASP A 45 -6.49 -8.60 -9.60
CA ASP A 45 -7.10 -9.80 -9.04
C ASP A 45 -6.10 -10.47 -8.09
N TRP A 46 -6.55 -10.70 -6.86
CA TRP A 46 -5.67 -11.17 -5.79
C TRP A 46 -5.98 -12.62 -5.46
N PRO A 47 -4.97 -13.52 -5.39
CA PRO A 47 -5.20 -14.89 -4.97
C PRO A 47 -5.59 -14.96 -3.48
N PRO A 48 -6.54 -15.82 -3.09
CA PRO A 48 -6.91 -15.99 -1.69
C PRO A 48 -5.72 -16.50 -0.87
N LEU A 49 -5.69 -16.15 0.42
CA LEU A 49 -4.69 -16.64 1.39
C LEU A 49 -3.22 -16.40 0.98
N SER A 50 -2.94 -15.34 0.22
CA SER A 50 -1.60 -15.04 -0.29
C SER A 50 -1.04 -13.72 0.28
N PRO A 51 -0.79 -13.63 1.60
CA PRO A 51 -0.22 -12.42 2.22
C PRO A 51 1.25 -12.21 1.81
N ASP A 52 1.98 -13.27 1.48
CA ASP A 52 3.38 -13.27 1.03
C ASP A 52 3.57 -12.49 -0.29
N LEU A 53 2.54 -12.48 -1.13
CA LEU A 53 2.51 -11.69 -2.36
C LEU A 53 2.26 -10.21 -2.06
N ASN A 54 1.62 -9.86 -0.94
CA ASN A 54 1.27 -8.48 -0.63
C ASN A 54 2.47 -7.77 -0.02
N ARG A 55 3.17 -7.00 -0.85
CA ARG A 55 4.43 -6.36 -0.45
C ARG A 55 4.26 -5.27 0.62
N ILE A 56 3.03 -4.84 0.92
CA ILE A 56 2.78 -3.96 2.07
C ILE A 56 3.19 -4.62 3.39
N GLU A 57 3.20 -5.96 3.46
CA GLU A 57 3.63 -6.72 4.64
C GLU A 57 5.08 -6.38 5.04
N ARG A 58 5.94 -6.07 4.07
CA ARG A 58 7.31 -5.61 4.35
C ARG A 58 7.33 -4.24 5.04
N CYS A 59 6.46 -3.34 4.60
CA CYS A 59 6.29 -2.03 5.26
C CYS A 59 5.73 -2.22 6.67
N TRP A 60 4.74 -3.11 6.84
CA TRP A 60 4.15 -3.42 8.13
C TRP A 60 5.14 -4.07 9.09
N GLY A 61 6.06 -4.92 8.61
CA GLY A 61 7.14 -5.47 9.42
C GLY A 61 7.93 -4.37 10.12
N HIS A 62 8.30 -3.32 9.37
CA HIS A 62 9.07 -2.22 9.95
C HIS A 62 8.30 -1.42 11.02
N LEU A 63 6.99 -1.25 10.84
CA LEU A 63 6.12 -0.62 11.84
C LEU A 63 5.97 -1.50 13.09
N LYS A 64 5.83 -2.82 12.90
CA LYS A 64 5.73 -3.80 14.00
C LYS A 64 7.00 -3.81 14.84
N ASP A 65 8.18 -3.71 14.23
CA ASP A 65 9.45 -3.63 14.95
C ASP A 65 9.48 -2.41 15.87
N ARG A 66 9.10 -1.23 15.38
CA ARG A 66 9.03 -0.02 16.23
C ARG A 66 8.02 -0.19 17.37
N PHE A 67 6.86 -0.78 17.09
CA PHE A 67 5.85 -1.04 18.12
C PHE A 67 6.35 -2.03 19.20
N GLN A 68 7.12 -3.04 18.82
CA GLN A 68 7.75 -3.97 19.77
C GLN A 68 8.79 -3.26 20.64
N THR A 69 9.63 -2.40 20.05
CA THR A 69 10.58 -1.56 20.80
C THR A 69 9.85 -0.67 21.80
N LEU A 70 8.78 0.01 21.37
CA LEU A 70 7.97 0.89 22.23
C LEU A 70 7.39 0.12 23.43
N ARG A 71 6.90 -1.11 23.20
CA ARG A 71 6.42 -1.98 24.27
C ARG A 71 7.52 -2.37 25.26
N ALA A 72 8.74 -2.63 24.78
CA ALA A 72 9.87 -2.96 25.64
C ALA A 72 10.36 -1.75 26.47
N GLU A 73 10.29 -0.54 25.89
CA GLU A 73 10.64 0.73 26.55
C GLU A 73 9.58 1.18 27.58
N SER A 74 8.34 0.68 27.45
CA SER A 74 7.26 1.02 28.36
C SER A 74 7.37 0.21 29.66
N HIS A 75 8.10 0.75 30.64
CA HIS A 75 8.37 0.10 31.93
C HIS A 75 7.10 -0.21 32.76
N ASP A 76 6.01 0.54 32.58
CA ASP A 76 4.80 0.51 33.44
C ASP A 76 3.52 -0.07 32.78
N GLY A 77 3.59 -0.59 31.56
CA GLY A 77 2.43 -1.21 30.90
C GLY A 77 2.33 -0.96 29.41
N GLN A 78 1.22 -1.40 28.82
CA GLN A 78 0.94 -1.21 27.39
C GLN A 78 0.98 0.28 27.02
N PRO A 79 1.65 0.67 25.92
CA PRO A 79 1.66 2.07 25.48
C PRO A 79 0.24 2.57 25.22
N SER A 80 -0.01 3.84 25.54
CA SER A 80 -1.32 4.44 25.33
C SER A 80 -1.67 4.45 23.83
N ARG A 81 -2.97 4.42 23.49
CA ARG A 81 -3.41 4.50 22.10
C ARG A 81 -2.82 5.73 21.37
N ALA A 82 -2.74 6.88 22.04
CA ALA A 82 -2.18 8.09 21.46
C ALA A 82 -0.70 7.90 21.10
N THR A 83 0.10 7.37 22.04
CA THR A 83 1.51 7.04 21.82
C THR A 83 1.68 6.06 20.66
N ILE A 84 0.84 5.03 20.56
CA ILE A 84 0.89 4.06 19.46
C ILE A 84 0.64 4.75 18.11
N VAL A 85 -0.36 5.63 18.03
CA VAL A 85 -0.69 6.37 16.81
C VAL A 85 0.47 7.29 16.41
N ASP A 86 1.03 8.05 17.35
CA ASP A 86 2.11 9.00 17.08
C ASP A 86 3.39 8.29 16.62
N GLU A 87 3.78 7.23 17.33
CA GLU A 87 4.98 6.45 17.02
C GLU A 87 4.86 5.68 15.70
N THR A 88 3.69 5.09 15.43
CA THR A 88 3.44 4.42 14.16
C THR A 88 3.45 5.42 13.00
N THR A 89 2.89 6.63 13.21
CA THR A 89 2.89 7.70 12.21
C THR A 89 4.30 8.20 11.94
N LEU A 90 5.11 8.40 12.99
CA LEU A 90 6.51 8.79 12.87
C LEU A 90 7.32 7.72 12.12
N SER A 91 7.17 6.45 12.52
CA SER A 91 7.84 5.32 11.88
C SER A 91 7.47 5.19 10.41
N TRP A 92 6.21 5.40 10.04
CA TRP A 92 5.78 5.45 8.65
C TRP A 92 6.46 6.58 7.85
N ARG A 93 6.55 7.79 8.43
CA ARG A 93 7.22 8.93 7.78
C ARG A 93 8.72 8.71 7.62
N GLN A 94 9.33 7.93 8.50
CA GLN A 94 10.75 7.60 8.48
C GLN A 94 11.06 6.31 7.71
N LEU A 95 10.04 5.63 7.17
CA LEU A 95 10.21 4.37 6.47
C LEU A 95 11.21 4.56 5.31
N PRO A 96 12.30 3.79 5.25
CA PRO A 96 13.31 4.00 4.23
C PRO A 96 12.71 3.84 2.83
N GLN A 97 12.89 4.84 1.97
CA GLN A 97 12.31 4.84 0.61
C GLN A 97 12.69 3.60 -0.20
N ARG A 98 13.87 3.01 0.05
CA ARG A 98 14.30 1.74 -0.55
C ARG A 98 13.32 0.59 -0.29
N ILE A 99 12.72 0.51 0.90
CA ILE A 99 11.75 -0.53 1.27
C ILE A 99 10.49 -0.37 0.43
N ILE A 100 9.97 0.86 0.33
CA ILE A 100 8.80 1.21 -0.50
C ILE A 100 9.07 0.88 -1.98
N MET A 101 10.25 1.29 -2.48
CA MET A 101 10.63 1.10 -3.88
C MET A 101 10.85 -0.37 -4.24
N LEU A 102 11.47 -1.17 -3.36
CA LEU A 102 11.62 -2.61 -3.56
C LEU A 102 10.25 -3.31 -3.56
N SER A 103 9.39 -2.96 -2.60
CA SER A 103 8.01 -3.46 -2.56
C SER A 103 7.23 -3.15 -3.84
N ALA A 104 7.43 -1.98 -4.46
CA ALA A 104 6.77 -1.60 -5.71
C ALA A 104 7.40 -2.22 -6.98
N ARG A 105 8.72 -2.47 -7.00
CA ARG A 105 9.43 -3.03 -8.15
C ARG A 105 9.20 -4.54 -8.31
N ASP A 106 9.17 -5.28 -7.20
CA ASP A 106 9.01 -6.73 -7.23
C ASP A 106 7.63 -7.16 -7.74
N SER A 107 6.58 -6.37 -7.45
CA SER A 107 5.23 -6.62 -7.97
C SER A 107 5.20 -6.64 -9.50
N ARG A 108 6.02 -5.82 -10.17
CA ARG A 108 6.09 -5.77 -11.64
C ARG A 108 6.56 -7.10 -12.26
N ARG A 109 7.41 -7.86 -11.58
CA ARG A 109 7.95 -9.14 -12.07
C ARG A 109 6.98 -10.30 -11.88
N SER A 110 6.17 -10.29 -10.83
CA SER A 110 5.19 -11.35 -10.56
C SER A 110 4.00 -11.35 -11.54
N PHE A 111 3.65 -10.20 -12.11
CA PHE A 111 2.52 -10.07 -13.06
C PHE A 111 2.94 -10.09 -14.53
N SER A 112 4.20 -10.41 -14.86
CA SER A 112 4.68 -10.49 -16.25
C SER A 112 4.51 -11.89 -16.88
N ASN A 113 4.12 -12.90 -16.09
CA ASN A 113 4.02 -14.31 -16.50
C ASN A 113 2.63 -14.93 -16.24
N ALA A 114 1.59 -14.10 -16.13
CA ALA A 114 0.21 -14.53 -15.95
C ALA A 114 -0.65 -14.09 -17.14
#